data_AF-A0A662W189-F1
#
_entry.id   AF-A0A662W189-F1
#
_cell.length_a   1.000
_cell.length_b   1.000
_cell.length_c   1.000
_cell.angle_alpha   90.00
_cell.angle_beta   90.00
_cell.angle_gamma   90.00
#
_symmetry.space_group_name_H-M   'P 1'
#
loop_
_entity.id
_entity.type
_entity.pdbx_description
1 polymer ?
#
loop_
_entity_poly.entity_id
_entity_poly.type
_entity_poly.pdbx_seq_one_letter_code
_entity_poly.pdbx_strand_id
1 'polypeptide(L)' 'MGLKEDLVEEIGRLFDDFLRIENITYEQIQWEVDNFIYPFIGSYLAEGRLTREEGRDVFMFCELRLKEIKKMMEDRVAEL' A
#
# COMPACT_ATOMS: atom_id res chain seq x y z
N MET A 1 -6.44 19.49 -3.84
CA MET A 1 -5.73 18.20 -3.79
C MET A 1 -6.42 17.31 -4.81
N GLY A 2 -5.67 16.59 -5.65
CA GLY A 2 -6.26 15.67 -6.63
C GLY A 2 -6.50 14.31 -5.98
N LEU A 3 -7.37 13.50 -6.58
CA LEU A 3 -7.73 12.19 -6.06
C LEU A 3 -6.50 11.27 -5.89
N LYS A 4 -5.53 11.36 -6.80
CA LYS A 4 -4.28 10.60 -6.70
C LYS A 4 -3.51 10.95 -5.42
N GLU A 5 -3.35 12.24 -5.13
CA GLU A 5 -2.63 12.69 -3.94
C GLU A 5 -3.36 12.25 -2.67
N ASP A 6 -4.68 12.39 -2.63
CA ASP A 6 -5.52 11.97 -1.50
C ASP A 6 -5.37 10.45 -1.25
N LEU A 7 -5.39 9.63 -2.31
CA LEU A 7 -5.21 8.18 -2.20
C LEU A 7 -3.82 7.81 -1.71
N VAL A 8 -2.76 8.45 -2.22
CA VAL A 8 -1.39 8.19 -1.76
C VAL A 8 -1.25 8.55 -0.28
N GLU A 9 -1.84 9.65 0.16
CA GLU A 9 -1.78 10.06 1.57
C GLU A 9 -2.51 9.07 2.48
N GLU A 10 -3.76 8.71 2.14
CA GLU A 10 -4.56 7.79 2.95
C GLU A 10 -3.97 6.37 2.97
N ILE A 11 -3.49 5.86 1.83
CA ILE A 11 -2.80 4.56 1.77
C ILE A 11 -1.48 4.61 2.56
N GLY A 12 -0.76 5.73 2.52
CA GLY A 12 0.45 5.93 3.33
C GLY A 12 0.15 5.81 4.83
N ARG A 13 -0.90 6.49 5.30
CA ARG A 13 -1.35 6.38 6.70
C ARG A 13 -1.76 4.94 7.05
N LEU A 14 -2.43 4.24 6.15
CA LEU A 14 -2.80 2.83 6.37
C LEU A 14 -1.56 1.95 6.56
N PHE A 15 -0.52 2.10 5.74
CA PHE A 15 0.74 1.38 5.93
C PHE A 15 1.39 1.70 7.28
N ASP A 16 1.39 2.97 7.68
CA ASP A 16 1.94 3.38 8.97
C ASP A 16 1.14 2.77 10.13
N ASP A 17 -0.18 2.65 10.00
CA ASP A 17 -1.05 2.01 10.97
C ASP A 17 -0.84 0.50 11.03
N PHE A 18 -0.62 -0.17 9.89
CA PHE A 18 -0.21 -1.58 9.89
C PHE A 18 1.06 -1.80 10.70
N LEU A 19 2.08 -0.95 10.54
CA LEU A 19 3.34 -1.07 11.26
C LEU A 19 3.23 -0.81 12.78
N ARG A 20 2.11 -0.28 13.26
CA ARG A 20 1.81 -0.12 14.69
C ARG A 20 1.16 -1.35 15.31
N ILE A 21 0.67 -2.29 14.50
CA ILE A 21 0.05 -3.53 14.97
C ILE A 21 1.12 -4.46 15.51
N GLU A 22 0.95 -4.91 16.75
CA GLU A 22 1.88 -5.84 17.39
C GLU A 22 1.82 -7.20 16.69
N ASN A 23 3.00 -7.78 16.39
CA ASN A 23 3.16 -9.07 15.71
C ASN A 23 2.55 -9.18 14.31
N ILE A 24 2.30 -8.06 13.62
CA ILE A 24 1.90 -8.10 12.22
C ILE A 24 3.00 -8.69 11.35
N THR A 25 2.64 -9.57 10.43
CA THR A 25 3.57 -10.15 9.46
C THR A 25 3.48 -9.45 8.11
N TYR A 26 4.53 -9.58 7.31
CA TYR A 26 4.54 -9.05 5.95
C TYR A 26 3.41 -9.65 5.10
N GLU A 27 3.13 -10.94 5.25
CA GLU A 27 2.08 -11.65 4.52
C GLU A 27 0.69 -11.11 4.86
N GLN A 28 0.45 -10.71 6.11
CA GLN A 28 -0.80 -10.06 6.50
C GLN A 28 -0.96 -8.70 5.84
N ILE A 29 0.10 -7.88 5.85
CA ILE A 29 0.09 -6.56 5.17
C ILE A 29 -0.13 -6.73 3.67
N GLN A 30 0.60 -7.67 3.05
CA GLN A 30 0.44 -7.97 1.63
C GLN A 30 -0.98 -8.42 1.30
N TRP A 31 -1.56 -9.30 2.13
CA TRP A 31 -2.93 -9.78 1.94
C TRP A 31 -3.95 -8.63 1.99
N GLU A 32 -3.82 -7.70 2.93
CA GLU A 32 -4.69 -6.52 3.01
C GLU A 32 -4.60 -5.66 1.74
N VAL A 33 -3.38 -5.41 1.26
CA VAL A 33 -3.15 -4.64 0.04
C VAL A 33 -3.76 -5.33 -1.18
N ASP A 34 -3.52 -6.63 -1.34
CA ASP A 34 -4.00 -7.42 -2.48
C ASP A 34 -5.53 -7.54 -2.52
N ASN A 35 -6.18 -7.64 -1.35
CA ASN A 35 -7.61 -7.93 -1.25
C ASN A 35 -8.49 -6.69 -1.07
N PHE A 36 -7.93 -5.57 -0.62
CA PHE A 36 -8.72 -4.34 -0.41
C PHE A 36 -8.18 -3.17 -1.22
N ILE A 37 -6.88 -2.89 -1.16
CA ILE A 37 -6.30 -1.68 -1.76
C ILE A 37 -6.25 -1.78 -3.29
N TYR A 38 -5.76 -2.88 -3.84
CA TYR A 38 -5.74 -3.07 -5.30
C TYR A 38 -7.13 -3.12 -5.94
N PRO A 39 -8.12 -3.83 -5.36
CA PRO A 39 -9.51 -3.74 -5.82
C PRO A 39 -10.06 -2.32 -5.74
N PHE A 40 -9.74 -1.57 -4.68
CA PHE A 40 -10.18 -0.18 -4.52
C PHE A 40 -9.60 0.72 -5.63
N ILE A 41 -8.28 0.65 -5.89
CA ILE A 41 -7.65 1.38 -7.01
C ILE A 41 -8.28 0.97 -8.35
N GLY A 42 -8.49 -0.34 -8.55
CA GLY A 42 -9.17 -0.88 -9.73
C GLY A 42 -10.57 -0.31 -9.94
N SER A 43 -11.33 -0.10 -8.85
CA SER A 43 -12.66 0.50 -8.91
C SER A 43 -12.62 1.96 -9.41
N TYR A 44 -11.67 2.78 -8.93
CA TYR A 44 -11.52 4.16 -9.41
C TYR A 44 -11.13 4.25 -10.88
N LEU A 45 -10.29 3.32 -11.34
CA LEU A 45 -9.94 3.20 -12.75
C LEU A 45 -11.16 2.82 -13.60
N ALA A 46 -11.96 1.85 -13.16
CA ALA A 46 -13.17 1.42 -13.87
C ALA A 46 -14.22 2.53 -13.96
N GLU A 47 -14.33 3.37 -12.93
CA GLU A 47 -15.24 4.52 -12.89
C GLU A 47 -14.71 5.76 -13.62
N GLY A 48 -13.48 5.72 -14.14
CA GLY A 48 -12.84 6.87 -14.80
C GLY A 48 -12.49 8.02 -13.85
N ARG A 49 -12.48 7.77 -12.55
CA ARG A 49 -12.09 8.75 -11.51
C ARG A 49 -10.57 8.89 -11.40
N LEU A 50 -9.84 7.82 -11.73
CA LEU A 50 -8.40 7.86 -11.97
C LEU A 50 -8.13 7.63 -13.45
N THR A 51 -7.19 8.39 -14.00
CA THR A 51 -6.56 8.03 -15.26
C THR A 51 -5.66 6.80 -15.09
N ARG A 52 -5.31 6.16 -16.21
CA ARG A 52 -4.38 5.02 -16.20
C ARG A 52 -3.00 5.39 -15.63
N GLU A 53 -2.55 6.62 -15.86
CA GLU A 53 -1.27 7.13 -15.36
C GLU A 53 -1.34 7.33 -13.84
N GLU A 54 -2.38 8.00 -13.35
CA GLU A 54 -2.55 8.19 -11.91
C GLU A 54 -2.72 6.86 -11.17
N GLY A 55 -3.53 5.93 -11.69
CA GLY A 55 -3.67 4.60 -11.08
C GLY A 55 -2.36 3.81 -11.07
N ARG A 56 -1.51 3.98 -12.10
CA ARG A 56 -0.17 3.39 -12.13
C ARG A 56 0.72 3.99 -11.04
N ASP A 57 0.66 5.30 -10.82
CA ASP A 57 1.44 5.97 -9.77
C ASP A 57 1.03 5.49 -8.37
N VAL A 58 -0.28 5.39 -8.10
CA VAL A 58 -0.79 4.88 -6.81
C VAL A 58 -0.39 3.42 -6.61
N PHE A 59 -0.49 2.59 -7.66
CA PHE A 59 -0.06 1.19 -7.59
C PHE A 59 1.45 1.08 -7.30
N MET A 60 2.27 1.89 -7.99
CA MET A 60 3.72 1.90 -7.78
C MET A 60 4.09 2.34 -6.37
N PHE A 61 3.36 3.30 -5.80
CA PHE A 61 3.54 3.71 -4.41
C PHE A 61 3.32 2.53 -3.45
N CYS A 62 2.25 1.75 -3.64
CA CYS A 62 1.96 0.57 -2.82
C CYS A 62 3.08 -0.48 -2.92
N GLU A 63 3.54 -0.79 -4.13
CA GLU A 63 4.60 -1.77 -4.37
C GLU A 63 5.94 -1.35 -3.74
N LEU A 64 6.29 -0.07 -3.83
CA LEU A 64 7.50 0.47 -3.20
C LEU A 64 7.41 0.36 -1.66
N ARG A 65 6.27 0.72 -1.07
CA ARG A 65 6.06 0.60 0.39
C ARG A 65 6.08 -0.85 0.85
N LEU A 66 5.43 -1.77 0.14
CA LEU A 66 5.49 -3.20 0.44
C LEU A 66 6.92 -3.73 0.40
N LYS A 67 7.71 -3.34 -0.59
CA LYS A 67 9.13 -3.72 -0.70
C LYS A 67 9.96 -3.19 0.46
N GLU A 68 9.75 -1.94 0.86
CA GLU A 68 10.44 -1.33 2.01
C GLU A 68 10.07 -2.03 3.32
N ILE A 69 8.79 -2.33 3.53
CA ILE A 69 8.30 -3.03 4.71
C ILE A 69 8.88 -4.44 4.78
N LYS A 70 8.87 -5.18 3.67
CA LYS A 70 9.46 -6.52 3.59
C LYS A 70 10.91 -6.50 4.04
N LYS A 71 11.71 -5.60 3.47
CA LYS A 71 13.11 -5.45 3.82
C LYS A 71 13.28 -5.09 5.31
N MET A 72 12.52 -4.13 5.81
CA MET A 72 12.57 -3.74 7.22
C MET A 72 12.25 -4.91 8.16
N MET A 73 11.29 -5.76 7.81
CA MET A 73 10.94 -6.93 8.61
C MET A 73 12.00 -8.04 8.52
N GLU A 74 12.57 -8.28 7.34
CA GLU A 74 13.69 -9.21 7.13
C GLU A 74 14.93 -8.78 7.94
N ASP A 75 15.27 -7.49 7.91
CA ASP A 75 16.41 -6.93 8.66
C ASP A 75 16.21 -7.06 10.18
N ARG A 76 14.98 -6.88 10.69
CA ARG A 76 14.65 -7.06 12.13
C ARG A 76 14.79 -8.50 12.61
N VAL A 77 14.57 -9.48 11.73
CA VAL A 77 14.74 -10.90 12.05
C VAL A 77 16.23 -11.28 12.08
N ALA A 78 17.08 -10.62 11.31
CA ALA A 78 18.53 -10.87 11.28
C ALA A 78 19.28 -10.39 12.54
N GLU A 79 18.67 -9.53 13.36
CA GLU A 79 19.24 -9.01 14.61
C GLU A 79 18.86 -9.82 15.87
N LEU A 80 17.99 -10.83 15.73
CA LEU A 80 17.54 -11.74 16.81
C LEU A 80 18.31 -13.06 16.79
#